data_AF-A0A7C9AQP2-F1
#
_entry.id   AF-A0A7C9AQP2-F1
#
_cell.length_a   1.000
_cell.length_b   1.000
_cell.length_c   1.000
_cell.angle_alpha   90.00
_cell.angle_beta   90.00
_cell.angle_gamma   90.00
#
_symmetry.space_group_name_H-M   'P 1'
#
loop_
_entity.id
_entity.type
_entity.pdbx_description
1 polymer ?
#
loop_
_entity_poly.entity_id
_entity_poly.type
_entity_poly.pdbx_seq_one_letter_code
_entity_poly.pdbx_strand_id
1 'polypeptide(L)'
;SPITFYETVVWSFGHAARQLGFPDRKLCPQLSKLASDYINKREGCDDSIYAYFSTELEGDSLFIKLVEEFERCILSYFAFHWSHADIALTQVIKFKIHQIWDSNNGHYL
;
A
#
# COMPACT_ATOMS: atom_id res chain seq x y z
N SER A 1 13.72 -4.05 -8.59
CA SER A 1 13.49 -2.63 -8.95
C SER A 1 12.27 -2.14 -8.18
N PRO A 2 12.13 -0.87 -7.79
CA PRO A 2 10.88 -0.35 -7.21
C PRO A 2 9.64 -0.71 -8.06
N ILE A 3 9.81 -0.88 -9.37
CA ILE A 3 8.78 -1.33 -10.31
C ILE A 3 8.26 -2.75 -9.97
N THR A 4 9.11 -3.67 -9.50
CA THR A 4 8.68 -5.01 -9.07
C THR A 4 7.98 -5.00 -7.71
N PHE A 5 8.23 -4.01 -6.84
CA PHE A 5 7.49 -3.87 -5.58
C PHE A 5 6.03 -3.52 -5.84
N TYR A 6 5.80 -2.46 -6.62
CA TYR A 6 4.46 -1.99 -6.93
C TYR A 6 3.65 -3.03 -7.69
N GLU A 7 4.22 -3.64 -8.73
CA GLU A 7 3.48 -4.67 -9.46
C GLU A 7 3.20 -5.88 -8.58
N THR A 8 4.18 -6.46 -7.88
CA THR A 8 3.94 -7.66 -7.06
C THR A 8 2.94 -7.42 -5.94
N VAL A 9 2.98 -6.27 -5.28
CA VAL A 9 2.03 -5.97 -4.19
C VAL A 9 0.62 -5.69 -4.75
N VAL A 10 0.51 -4.97 -5.87
CA VAL A 10 -0.78 -4.74 -6.56
C VAL A 10 -1.39 -6.05 -7.11
N TRP A 11 -0.57 -6.95 -7.66
CA TRP A 11 -1.00 -8.29 -8.05
C TRP A 11 -1.46 -9.12 -6.84
N SER A 12 -0.76 -8.99 -5.71
CA SER A 12 -1.14 -9.65 -4.45
C SER A 12 -2.48 -9.15 -3.94
N PHE A 13 -2.80 -7.86 -4.13
CA PHE A 13 -4.10 -7.31 -3.80
C PHE A 13 -5.24 -7.85 -4.67
N GLY A 14 -5.00 -8.08 -5.96
CA GLY A 14 -5.97 -8.80 -6.79
C GLY A 14 -6.25 -10.21 -6.28
N HIS A 15 -5.25 -10.86 -5.68
CA HIS A 15 -5.39 -12.19 -5.07
C HIS A 15 -6.14 -12.13 -3.72
N ALA A 16 -5.82 -11.15 -2.87
CA ALA A 16 -6.50 -10.92 -1.59
C ALA A 16 -7.98 -10.54 -1.79
N ALA A 17 -8.30 -9.71 -2.79
CA ALA A 17 -9.67 -9.38 -3.19
C ALA A 17 -10.50 -10.64 -3.47
N ARG A 18 -9.90 -11.60 -4.17
CA ARG A 18 -10.57 -12.86 -4.49
C ARG A 18 -10.80 -13.72 -3.25
N GLN A 19 -9.86 -13.71 -2.30
CA GLN A 19 -10.02 -14.42 -1.02
C GLN A 19 -11.08 -13.77 -0.11
N LEU A 20 -11.23 -12.44 -0.19
CA LEU A 20 -12.28 -11.68 0.50
C LEU A 20 -13.67 -11.83 -0.15
N GLY A 21 -13.81 -12.65 -1.20
CA GLY A 21 -15.09 -12.97 -1.82
C GLY A 21 -15.53 -12.00 -2.92
N PHE A 22 -14.67 -11.08 -3.38
CA PHE A 22 -15.00 -10.18 -4.50
C PHE A 22 -15.01 -10.95 -5.83
N PRO A 23 -16.18 -11.05 -6.53
CA PRO A 23 -16.33 -11.95 -7.67
C PRO A 23 -15.95 -11.33 -9.03
N ASP A 24 -15.75 -10.00 -9.12
CA ASP A 24 -15.64 -9.30 -10.41
C ASP A 24 -14.34 -8.49 -10.56
N ARG A 25 -13.75 -8.59 -11.76
CA ARG A 25 -12.62 -7.79 -12.25
C ARG A 25 -12.93 -6.29 -12.30
N LYS A 26 -14.21 -5.90 -12.23
CA LYS A 26 -14.70 -4.51 -12.13
C LYS A 26 -14.67 -3.91 -10.72
N LEU A 27 -14.56 -4.71 -9.66
CA LEU A 27 -14.33 -4.25 -8.28
C LEU A 27 -12.82 -4.08 -8.00
N CYS A 28 -11.98 -4.85 -8.71
CA CYS A 28 -10.53 -4.72 -8.71
C CYS A 28 -9.96 -3.32 -9.04
N PRO A 29 -10.52 -2.47 -9.91
CA PRO A 29 -9.96 -1.14 -10.20
C PRO A 29 -10.11 -0.20 -9.01
N GLN A 30 -11.26 -0.23 -8.33
CA GLN A 30 -11.48 0.55 -7.12
C GLN A 30 -10.62 0.03 -5.98
N LEU A 31 -10.55 -1.29 -5.79
CA LEU A 31 -9.71 -1.87 -4.76
C LEU A 31 -8.20 -1.67 -5.02
N SER A 32 -7.76 -1.74 -6.28
CA SER A 32 -6.39 -1.42 -6.69
C SER A 32 -6.05 0.04 -6.42
N LYS A 33 -7.01 0.95 -6.65
CA LYS A 33 -6.86 2.36 -6.27
C LYS A 33 -6.73 2.52 -4.75
N LEU A 34 -7.64 1.91 -3.97
CA LEU A 34 -7.60 1.96 -2.51
C LEU A 34 -6.28 1.41 -1.96
N ALA A 35 -5.81 0.28 -2.50
CA ALA A 35 -4.53 -0.31 -2.16
C ALA A 35 -3.33 0.60 -2.51
N SER A 36 -3.35 1.22 -3.68
CA SER A 36 -2.32 2.17 -4.10
C SER A 36 -2.29 3.39 -3.18
N ASP A 37 -3.46 3.95 -2.85
CA ASP A 37 -3.59 5.10 -1.96
C ASP A 37 -3.16 4.74 -0.52
N TYR A 38 -3.45 3.51 -0.07
CA TYR A 38 -3.02 2.99 1.23
C TYR A 38 -1.50 2.79 1.32
N ILE A 39 -0.87 2.17 0.31
CA ILE A 39 0.60 2.00 0.26
C ILE A 39 1.30 3.35 0.25
N ASN A 40 0.79 4.29 -0.53
CA ASN A 40 1.36 5.63 -0.64
C ASN A 40 1.05 6.51 0.56
N LYS A 41 0.29 6.02 1.55
CA LYS A 41 -0.18 6.78 2.71
C LYS A 41 -0.75 8.14 2.30
N ARG A 42 -1.56 8.15 1.23
CA ARG A 42 -2.24 9.37 0.79
C ARG A 42 -3.16 9.85 1.91
N GLU A 43 -3.24 11.17 2.07
CA GLU A 43 -4.17 11.79 3.00
C GLU A 43 -5.61 11.37 2.68
N GLY A 44 -6.36 10.98 3.71
CA GLY A 44 -7.75 10.51 3.58
C GLY A 44 -7.91 9.13 2.94
N CYS A 45 -6.85 8.31 2.84
CA CYS A 45 -6.98 6.96 2.29
C CYS A 45 -7.85 6.06 3.19
N ASP A 46 -7.73 6.18 4.51
CA ASP A 46 -8.56 5.41 5.46
C ASP A 46 -10.04 5.78 5.32
N ASP A 47 -10.36 7.07 5.19
CA ASP A 47 -11.73 7.55 4.94
C ASP A 47 -12.27 7.03 3.60
N SER A 48 -11.42 6.96 2.58
CA SER A 48 -11.79 6.42 1.26
C SER A 48 -12.09 4.92 1.32
N ILE A 49 -11.34 4.16 2.13
CA ILE A 49 -11.59 2.73 2.37
C ILE A 49 -12.86 2.56 3.19
N TYR A 50 -13.09 3.40 4.20
CA TYR A 50 -14.30 3.36 5.01
C TYR A 50 -15.55 3.66 4.17
N ALA A 51 -15.49 4.72 3.35
CA ALA A 51 -16.57 5.10 2.45
C ALA A 51 -16.90 4.01 1.41
N TYR A 52 -15.91 3.20 1.01
CA TYR A 52 -16.13 2.09 0.08
C TYR A 52 -17.13 1.05 0.63
N PHE A 53 -17.18 0.87 1.94
CA PHE A 53 -18.07 -0.08 2.60
C PHE A 53 -19.31 0.57 3.23
N SER A 54 -19.59 1.85 2.95
CA SER A 54 -20.66 2.60 3.63
C SER A 54 -22.07 2.06 3.37
N THR A 55 -22.25 1.26 2.33
CA THR A 55 -23.54 0.64 1.97
C THR A 55 -23.68 -0.79 2.50
N GLU A 56 -22.62 -1.36 3.06
CA GLU A 56 -22.59 -2.75 3.51
C GLU A 56 -23.01 -2.87 4.97
N LEU A 57 -23.79 -3.90 5.27
CA LEU A 57 -24.36 -4.15 6.61
C LEU A 57 -23.28 -4.45 7.66
N GLU A 58 -22.10 -4.91 7.22
CA GLU A 58 -20.93 -5.19 8.06
C GLU A 58 -19.73 -4.26 7.71
N GLY A 59 -20.00 -3.02 7.31
CA GLY A 59 -18.97 -2.12 6.76
C GLY A 59 -17.74 -1.94 7.64
N ASP A 60 -17.90 -1.78 8.96
CA ASP A 60 -16.79 -1.66 9.90
C ASP A 60 -15.91 -2.93 9.95
N SER A 61 -16.53 -4.11 9.93
CA SER A 61 -15.85 -5.41 9.92
C SER A 61 -15.09 -5.63 8.61
N LEU A 62 -15.68 -5.23 7.48
CA LEU A 62 -15.07 -5.30 6.17
C LEU A 62 -13.89 -4.32 6.03
N PHE A 63 -14.01 -3.11 6.58
CA PHE A 63 -12.93 -2.13 6.67
C PHE A 63 -11.73 -2.72 7.41
N ILE A 64 -11.95 -3.23 8.64
CA ILE A 64 -10.87 -3.81 9.46
C ILE A 64 -10.20 -4.96 8.71
N LYS A 65 -10.98 -5.91 8.18
CA LYS A 65 -10.46 -7.05 7.43
C LYS A 65 -9.62 -6.61 6.23
N LEU A 66 -10.07 -5.60 5.49
CA LEU A 66 -9.33 -5.13 4.32
C LEU A 66 -8.00 -4.47 4.71
N VAL A 67 -7.99 -3.64 5.77
CA VAL A 67 -6.76 -3.03 6.29
C VAL A 67 -5.79 -4.09 6.81
N GLU A 68 -6.27 -5.09 7.54
CA GLU A 68 -5.45 -6.21 8.02
C GLU A 68 -4.86 -7.03 6.87
N GLU A 69 -5.60 -7.28 5.80
CA GLU A 69 -5.08 -7.90 4.58
C GLU A 69 -4.04 -7.02 3.89
N PHE A 70 -4.23 -5.69 3.87
CA PHE A 70 -3.25 -4.76 3.35
C PHE A 70 -1.92 -4.84 4.09
N GLU A 71 -1.96 -4.81 5.41
CA GLU A 71 -0.75 -4.95 6.23
C GLU A 71 -0.11 -6.31 6.07
N ARG A 72 -0.89 -7.38 6.05
CA ARG A 72 -0.38 -8.75 5.88
C ARG A 72 0.25 -8.96 4.52
N CYS A 73 -0.30 -8.41 3.44
CA CYS A 73 0.32 -8.45 2.12
C CYS A 73 1.66 -7.69 2.10
N ILE A 74 1.72 -6.50 2.69
CA ILE A 74 2.95 -5.70 2.77
C ILE A 74 4.02 -6.43 3.59
N LEU A 75 3.67 -6.94 4.77
CA LEU A 75 4.59 -7.67 5.64
C LEU A 75 5.08 -8.97 4.99
N SER A 76 4.18 -9.72 4.33
CA SER A 76 4.55 -10.95 3.62
C SER A 76 5.50 -10.67 2.46
N TYR A 77 5.33 -9.55 1.75
CA TYR A 77 6.27 -9.13 0.72
C TYR A 77 7.66 -8.92 1.30
N PHE A 78 7.78 -8.18 2.41
CA PHE A 78 9.07 -7.92 3.06
C PHE A 78 9.70 -9.18 3.64
N ALA A 79 8.90 -10.07 4.24
CA ALA A 79 9.39 -11.33 4.76
C ALA A 79 9.95 -12.25 3.65
N PHE A 80 9.24 -12.33 2.51
CA PHE A 80 9.66 -13.16 1.37
C PHE A 80 10.88 -12.57 0.62
N HIS A 81 10.97 -11.23 0.57
CA HIS A 81 12.09 -10.52 -0.07
C HIS A 81 13.14 -10.05 0.92
N TRP A 82 13.22 -10.66 2.12
CA TRP A 82 14.17 -10.26 3.15
C TRP A 82 15.63 -10.33 2.67
N SER A 83 15.93 -11.19 1.71
CA SER A 83 17.22 -11.26 1.01
C SER A 83 17.61 -9.98 0.25
N HIS A 84 16.66 -9.08 0.00
CA HIS A 84 16.86 -7.76 -0.61
C HIS A 84 16.60 -6.61 0.38
N ALA A 85 16.51 -6.89 1.68
CA ALA A 85 16.24 -5.87 2.71
C ALA A 85 17.34 -4.82 2.76
N ASP A 86 18.58 -5.20 2.49
CA ASP A 86 19.75 -4.32 2.36
C ASP A 86 19.57 -3.27 1.25
N ILE A 87 19.03 -3.67 0.09
CA ILE A 87 18.72 -2.79 -1.04
C ILE A 87 17.60 -1.82 -0.65
N ALA A 88 16.53 -2.33 -0.04
CA ALA A 88 15.39 -1.51 0.40
C ALA A 88 15.82 -0.46 1.44
N LEU A 89 16.60 -0.86 2.45
CA LEU A 89 17.14 0.04 3.47
C LEU A 89 18.08 1.09 2.85
N THR A 90 18.93 0.69 1.91
CA THR A 90 19.83 1.61 1.22
C THR A 90 19.06 2.69 0.45
N GLN A 91 17.95 2.34 -0.21
CA GLN A 91 17.11 3.32 -0.91
C GLN A 91 16.43 4.30 0.05
N VAL A 92 15.87 3.81 1.17
CA VAL A 92 15.24 4.65 2.19
C VAL A 92 16.25 5.61 2.82
N ILE A 93 17.45 5.13 3.15
CA ILE A 93 18.51 5.96 3.73
C ILE A 93 18.95 7.03 2.72
N LYS A 94 19.18 6.67 1.46
CA LYS A 94 19.52 7.64 0.41
C LYS A 94 18.44 8.71 0.25
N PHE A 95 17.17 8.30 0.18
CA PHE A 95 16.05 9.23 0.07
C PHE A 95 16.00 10.20 1.26
N LYS A 96 16.15 9.70 2.50
CA LYS A 96 16.22 10.56 3.69
C LYS A 96 17.41 11.52 3.66
N ILE A 97 18.58 11.05 3.26
CA ILE A 97 19.77 11.91 3.13
C ILE A 97 19.52 13.03 2.12
N HIS A 98 18.92 12.72 0.97
CA HIS A 98 18.54 13.73 -0.02
C HIS A 98 17.55 14.75 0.53
N GLN A 99 16.48 14.31 1.21
CA GLN A 99 15.54 15.25 1.84
C GLN A 99 16.19 16.15 2.90
N ILE A 100 17.11 15.61 3.71
CA ILE A 100 17.85 16.38 4.71
C ILE A 100 18.76 17.40 4.01
N TRP A 101 19.44 16.99 2.94
CA TRP A 101 20.31 17.87 2.15
C TRP A 101 19.52 18.99 1.48
N ASP A 102 18.36 18.68 0.87
CA ASP A 102 17.46 19.67 0.27
C ASP A 102 16.91 20.65 1.32
N SER A 103 16.54 20.15 2.50
CA SER A 103 16.04 20.99 3.61
C SER A 103 17.13 21.93 4.15
N ASN A 104 18.38 21.49 4.19
CA ASN A 104 19.50 22.29 4.71
C ASN A 104 20.03 23.30 3.68
N ASN A 105 19.87 23.02 2.38
CA ASN A 105 20.38 23.89 1.32
C ASN A 105 19.31 24.79 0.67
N GLY A 106 18.03 24.55 0.95
CA GLY A 106 16.93 25.43 0.53
C GLY A 106 16.88 26.80 1.22
N HIS A 107 17.75 27.06 2.21
CA HIS A 107 17.90 28.37 2.87
C HIS A 107 18.90 29.31 2.20
N TYR A 108 19.53 28.91 1.09
CA TYR A 108 20.56 29.69 0.38
C TYR A 108 20.16 30.09 -1.05
N LEU A 109 18.87 30.05 -1.40
CA LEU A 109 18.32 30.60 -2.65
C LEU A 109 17.15 31.55 -2.37
#